data_AF-A0A0F9A8H0-F1
#
_entry.id   AF-A0A0F9A8H0-F1
#
_cell.length_a   1.000
_cell.length_b   1.000
_cell.length_c   1.000
_cell.angle_alpha   90.00
_cell.angle_beta   90.00
_cell.angle_gamma   90.00
#
_symmetry.space_group_name_H-M   'P 1'
#
loop_
_entity.id
_entity.type
_entity.pdbx_description
1 polymer ?
#
loop_
_entity_poly.entity_id
_entity_poly.type
_entity_poly.pdbx_seq_one_letter_code
_entity_poly.pdbx_strand_id
1 'polypeptide(L)'
;MFRFGIKGPRGDAGAAGADGAQGEQGIQGDQGIQGIQGDAGAAGSNLIYTPRDDASAYDFTAGSFTQDGAWRALDLSGIIPAAARVIHYRVGYGATATGKAFRIKPFTGSTVYGSTVMQTIVANIPHNYAGVCGCLSQEVYYNADSATWSWIDFLILGWWATS
;
A
#
# COMPACT_ATOMS: atom_id res chain seq x y z
N MET A 1 1.96 -100.11 0.02
CA MET A 1 0.68 -100.85 0.05
C MET A 1 -0.42 -99.90 0.51
N PHE A 2 -1.63 -100.02 -0.06
CA PHE A 2 -2.97 -99.87 0.55
C PHE A 2 -4.02 -99.12 -0.32
N ARG A 3 -5.14 -99.85 -0.48
CA ARG A 3 -6.37 -99.60 -1.26
C ARG A 3 -7.23 -98.50 -0.63
N PHE A 4 -8.11 -97.90 -1.44
CA PHE A 4 -9.26 -97.15 -0.93
C PHE A 4 -10.57 -97.58 -1.60
N GLY A 5 -11.61 -97.66 -0.76
CA GLY A 5 -12.99 -98.03 -1.09
C GLY A 5 -13.92 -96.83 -1.29
N ILE A 6 -15.05 -97.16 -1.90
CA ILE A 6 -16.11 -96.31 -2.48
C ILE A 6 -16.93 -95.50 -1.46
N LYS A 7 -17.46 -94.34 -1.87
CA LYS A 7 -18.21 -93.38 -1.02
C LYS A 7 -19.68 -93.24 -1.45
N GLY A 8 -20.57 -93.16 -0.44
CA GLY A 8 -22.04 -93.16 -0.54
C GLY A 8 -22.73 -91.80 -0.83
N PRO A 9 -24.07 -91.77 -0.78
CA PRO A 9 -24.92 -90.75 -1.41
C PRO A 9 -24.91 -89.40 -0.70
N ARG A 10 -25.28 -88.35 -1.46
CA ARG A 10 -25.23 -86.95 -1.05
C ARG A 10 -26.51 -86.56 -0.30
N GLY A 11 -26.36 -85.87 0.84
CA GLY A 11 -27.48 -85.34 1.63
C GLY A 11 -28.10 -84.06 1.05
N ASP A 12 -29.25 -83.69 1.61
CA ASP A 12 -30.09 -82.57 1.18
C ASP A 12 -29.41 -81.19 1.31
N ALA A 13 -29.89 -80.23 0.53
CA ALA A 13 -29.38 -78.86 0.54
C ALA A 13 -29.74 -78.13 1.85
N GLY A 14 -28.78 -77.43 2.42
CA GLY A 14 -28.98 -76.63 3.64
C GLY A 14 -29.85 -75.39 3.39
N ALA A 15 -30.42 -74.86 4.49
CA ALA A 15 -31.21 -73.62 4.47
C ALA A 15 -30.38 -72.40 4.01
N ALA A 16 -31.07 -71.39 3.47
CA ALA A 16 -30.45 -70.12 3.07
C ALA A 16 -29.82 -69.40 4.27
N GLY A 17 -28.67 -68.76 4.05
CA GLY A 17 -27.97 -67.99 5.08
C GLY A 17 -28.73 -66.72 5.47
N ALA A 18 -28.49 -66.22 6.68
CA ALA A 18 -29.02 -64.94 7.14
C ALA A 18 -28.38 -63.76 6.38
N ASP A 19 -29.11 -62.65 6.28
CA ASP A 19 -28.60 -61.41 5.67
C ASP A 19 -27.38 -60.88 6.43
N GLY A 20 -26.43 -60.30 5.67
CA GLY A 20 -25.21 -59.73 6.23
C GLY A 20 -25.48 -58.49 7.09
N ALA A 21 -24.68 -58.29 8.13
CA ALA A 21 -24.74 -57.08 8.94
C ALA A 21 -24.40 -55.81 8.14
N GLN A 22 -25.02 -54.68 8.48
CA GLN A 22 -24.71 -53.38 7.91
C GLN A 22 -23.24 -52.99 8.22
N GLY A 23 -22.54 -52.43 7.23
CA GLY A 23 -21.15 -51.99 7.39
C GLY A 23 -20.99 -50.83 8.37
N GLU A 24 -19.81 -50.72 8.96
CA GLU A 24 -19.45 -49.65 9.91
C GLU A 24 -19.38 -48.27 9.23
N GLN A 25 -19.59 -47.21 10.01
CA GLN A 25 -19.46 -45.84 9.54
C GLN A 25 -18.00 -45.51 9.18
N GLY A 26 -17.79 -44.75 8.09
CA GLY A 26 -16.46 -44.30 7.69
C GLY A 26 -15.81 -43.33 8.69
N ILE A 27 -14.47 -43.37 8.77
CA ILE A 27 -13.68 -42.49 9.64
C ILE A 27 -13.74 -41.03 9.18
N GLN A 28 -13.64 -40.09 10.14
CA GLN A 28 -13.54 -38.66 9.85
C GLN A 28 -12.21 -38.36 9.13
N GLY A 29 -12.24 -37.48 8.13
CA GLY A 29 -11.05 -37.08 7.38
C GLY A 29 -10.05 -36.25 8.23
N ASP A 30 -8.78 -36.32 7.85
CA ASP A 30 -7.70 -35.62 8.53
C ASP A 30 -7.85 -34.09 8.46
N GLN A 31 -7.34 -33.40 9.48
CA GLN A 31 -7.29 -31.94 9.50
C GLN A 31 -6.36 -31.41 8.39
N GLY A 32 -6.76 -30.32 7.74
CA GLY A 32 -5.94 -29.66 6.72
C GLY A 32 -4.61 -29.12 7.25
N ILE A 33 -3.58 -29.11 6.40
CA ILE A 33 -2.25 -28.58 6.73
C ILE A 33 -2.29 -27.07 6.98
N GLN A 34 -1.41 -26.59 7.86
CA GLN A 34 -1.21 -25.16 8.08
C GLN A 34 -0.63 -24.50 6.81
N GLY A 35 -1.07 -23.27 6.51
CA GLY A 35 -0.56 -22.49 5.37
C GLY A 35 0.92 -22.12 5.52
N ILE A 36 1.58 -21.91 4.39
CA ILE A 36 2.99 -21.47 4.35
C ILE A 36 3.14 -20.05 4.92
N GLN A 37 4.26 -19.81 5.60
CA GLN A 37 4.63 -18.47 6.02
C GLN A 37 4.90 -17.60 4.79
N GLY A 38 4.45 -16.34 4.81
CA GLY A 38 4.71 -15.39 3.73
C GLY A 38 6.19 -15.02 3.61
N ASP A 39 6.58 -14.53 2.43
CA ASP A 39 7.95 -14.13 2.14
C ASP A 39 8.44 -12.99 3.06
N ALA A 40 9.76 -12.95 3.30
CA ALA A 40 10.37 -11.83 4.00
C ALA A 40 10.20 -10.52 3.22
N GLY A 41 10.01 -9.40 3.93
CA GLY A 41 9.97 -8.07 3.32
C GLY A 41 11.30 -7.68 2.66
N ALA A 42 11.24 -6.80 1.65
CA ALA A 42 12.44 -6.31 0.97
C ALA A 42 13.42 -5.60 1.94
N ALA A 43 14.72 -5.77 1.72
CA ALA A 43 15.75 -5.08 2.50
C ALA A 43 15.63 -3.55 2.36
N GLY A 44 15.84 -2.82 3.46
CA GLY A 44 15.84 -1.36 3.46
C GLY A 44 16.95 -0.81 2.56
N SER A 45 16.60 0.07 1.62
CA SER A 45 17.57 0.72 0.75
C SER A 45 18.29 1.86 1.49
N ASN A 46 19.62 1.94 1.36
CA ASN A 46 20.37 3.12 1.81
C ASN A 46 19.97 4.31 0.92
N LEU A 47 19.36 5.30 1.55
CA LEU A 47 18.91 6.53 0.92
C LEU A 47 19.91 7.65 1.19
N ILE A 48 20.50 8.23 0.14
CA ILE A 48 21.48 9.32 0.25
C ILE A 48 20.77 10.66 0.01
N TYR A 49 20.90 11.57 0.98
CA TYR A 49 20.38 12.94 0.83
C TYR A 49 21.25 13.76 -0.13
N THR A 50 20.62 14.41 -1.09
CA THR A 50 21.21 15.43 -1.96
C THR A 50 20.47 16.74 -1.73
N PRO A 51 21.12 17.77 -1.16
CA PRO A 51 20.51 19.08 -1.03
C PRO A 51 20.39 19.75 -2.39
N ARG A 52 19.33 20.53 -2.55
CA ARG A 52 19.19 21.54 -3.60
C ARG A 52 19.24 22.89 -2.89
N ASP A 53 20.14 23.78 -3.34
CA ASP A 53 20.21 25.13 -2.79
C ASP A 53 18.83 25.82 -2.87
N ASP A 54 18.59 26.80 -1.99
CA ASP A 54 17.34 27.57 -2.00
C ASP A 54 17.24 28.29 -3.35
N ALA A 55 16.38 27.79 -4.24
CA ALA A 55 16.28 28.32 -5.59
C ALA A 55 15.85 29.79 -5.54
N SER A 56 16.38 30.61 -6.45
CA SER A 56 16.06 32.05 -6.53
C SER A 56 14.60 32.32 -6.90
N ALA A 57 13.89 31.30 -7.37
CA ALA A 57 12.46 31.31 -7.65
C ALA A 57 11.83 30.01 -7.12
N TYR A 58 10.55 30.09 -6.73
CA TYR A 58 9.79 28.91 -6.33
C TYR A 58 9.54 27.98 -7.53
N ASP A 59 9.53 26.67 -7.28
CA ASP A 59 9.27 25.67 -8.33
C ASP A 59 7.82 25.70 -8.79
N PHE A 60 6.92 25.91 -7.84
CA PHE A 60 5.49 26.02 -8.09
C PHE A 60 4.91 27.16 -7.28
N THR A 61 3.95 27.86 -7.87
CA THR A 61 3.22 28.95 -7.22
C THR A 61 1.74 28.63 -7.16
N ALA A 62 0.92 29.50 -6.56
CA ALA A 62 -0.53 29.31 -6.48
C ALA A 62 -1.18 28.99 -7.84
N GLY A 63 -0.66 29.55 -8.94
CA GLY A 63 -1.15 29.30 -10.29
C GLY A 63 -0.84 27.90 -10.85
N SER A 64 0.17 27.22 -10.29
CA SER A 64 0.52 25.83 -10.66
C SER A 64 -0.46 24.81 -10.10
N PHE A 65 -1.24 25.18 -9.07
CA PHE A 65 -2.13 24.26 -8.38
C PHE A 65 -3.60 24.54 -8.73
N THR A 66 -4.30 23.52 -9.24
CA THR A 66 -5.77 23.56 -9.24
C THR A 66 -6.32 23.48 -7.81
N GLN A 67 -7.14 24.44 -7.42
CA GLN A 67 -7.66 24.64 -6.05
C GLN A 67 -9.12 24.20 -5.93
N ASP A 68 -9.38 22.91 -6.15
CA ASP A 68 -10.72 22.31 -6.16
C ASP A 68 -10.94 21.29 -5.04
N GLY A 69 -9.96 21.12 -4.15
CA GLY A 69 -10.01 20.09 -3.11
C GLY A 69 -9.93 18.66 -3.65
N ALA A 70 -9.58 18.45 -4.92
CA ALA A 70 -9.28 17.12 -5.46
C ALA A 70 -7.80 16.77 -5.27
N TRP A 71 -7.48 15.47 -5.24
CA TRP A 71 -6.09 15.02 -5.30
C TRP A 71 -5.59 15.05 -6.73
N ARG A 72 -4.41 15.63 -6.94
CA ARG A 72 -3.82 15.82 -8.26
C ARG A 72 -2.35 15.47 -8.22
N ALA A 73 -1.85 14.90 -9.32
CA ALA A 73 -0.44 14.64 -9.51
C ALA A 73 0.32 15.97 -9.64
N LEU A 74 1.50 16.02 -9.04
CA LEU A 74 2.51 17.06 -9.23
C LEU A 74 3.76 16.37 -9.79
N ASP A 75 4.04 16.68 -11.05
CA ASP A 75 5.23 16.18 -11.73
C ASP A 75 6.48 16.91 -11.23
N LEU A 76 7.46 16.16 -10.76
CA LEU A 76 8.76 16.65 -10.29
C LEU A 76 9.91 16.18 -11.18
N SER A 77 9.63 15.56 -12.32
CA SER A 77 10.64 14.93 -13.19
C SER A 77 11.70 15.91 -13.71
N GLY A 78 11.36 17.19 -13.84
CA GLY A 78 12.29 18.26 -14.19
C GLY A 78 13.17 18.77 -13.04
N ILE A 79 12.95 18.30 -11.80
CA ILE A 79 13.59 18.83 -10.59
C ILE A 79 14.41 17.74 -9.87
N ILE A 80 13.86 16.53 -9.72
CA ILE A 80 14.49 15.44 -8.97
C ILE A 80 14.86 14.28 -9.90
N PRO A 81 15.90 13.47 -9.61
CA PRO A 81 16.26 12.33 -10.43
C PRO A 81 15.25 11.18 -10.31
N ALA A 82 15.21 10.29 -11.32
CA ALA A 82 14.34 9.10 -11.32
C ALA A 82 14.59 8.12 -10.15
N ALA A 83 15.79 8.16 -9.57
CA ALA A 83 16.17 7.40 -8.39
C ALA A 83 15.66 7.99 -7.07
N ALA A 84 15.09 9.19 -7.07
CA ALA A 84 14.54 9.82 -5.88
C ALA A 84 13.38 8.98 -5.31
N ARG A 85 13.39 8.82 -3.99
CA ARG A 85 12.35 8.10 -3.22
C ARG A 85 11.68 8.97 -2.19
N VAL A 86 12.34 10.06 -1.78
CA VAL A 86 11.81 11.04 -0.84
C VAL A 86 12.23 12.42 -1.29
N ILE A 87 11.32 13.38 -1.25
CA ILE A 87 11.60 14.80 -1.45
C ILE A 87 11.69 15.53 -0.10
N HIS A 88 12.58 16.50 0.01
CA HIS A 88 12.57 17.54 1.03
C HIS A 88 12.00 18.81 0.40
N TYR A 89 10.99 19.40 1.01
CA TYR A 89 10.31 20.55 0.43
C TYR A 89 9.93 21.58 1.49
N ARG A 90 9.71 22.82 1.02
CA ARG A 90 9.15 23.93 1.77
C ARG A 90 7.91 24.44 1.06
N VAL A 91 6.89 24.78 1.84
CA VAL A 91 5.67 25.45 1.39
C VAL A 91 5.44 26.69 2.24
N GLY A 92 5.48 27.85 1.60
CA GLY A 92 4.91 29.08 2.14
C GLY A 92 3.47 29.22 1.66
N TYR A 93 2.57 29.67 2.52
CA TYR A 93 1.19 29.92 2.12
C TYR A 93 0.49 30.99 2.95
N GLY A 94 -0.54 31.59 2.36
CA GLY A 94 -1.46 32.50 3.03
C GLY A 94 -2.86 32.42 2.41
N ALA A 95 -3.89 32.58 3.25
CA ALA A 95 -5.28 32.60 2.82
C ALA A 95 -6.08 33.66 3.58
N THR A 96 -7.14 34.15 2.98
CA THR A 96 -8.06 35.13 3.61
C THR A 96 -9.03 34.51 4.61
N ALA A 97 -8.99 33.18 4.76
CA ALA A 97 -9.82 32.42 5.68
C ALA A 97 -9.00 31.42 6.52
N THR A 98 -9.51 31.11 7.71
CA THR A 98 -8.98 30.07 8.60
C THR A 98 -9.40 28.67 8.15
N GLY A 99 -8.64 27.65 8.52
CA GLY A 99 -8.95 26.24 8.28
C GLY A 99 -8.64 25.74 6.87
N LYS A 100 -7.91 26.52 6.06
CA LYS A 100 -7.54 26.15 4.69
C LYS A 100 -6.35 25.23 4.71
N ALA A 101 -6.45 24.09 4.03
CA ALA A 101 -5.42 23.07 4.05
C ALA A 101 -4.79 22.81 2.68
N PHE A 102 -3.45 22.81 2.66
CA PHE A 102 -2.65 22.24 1.60
C PHE A 102 -2.08 20.91 2.08
N ARG A 103 -2.16 19.87 1.24
CA ARG A 103 -1.77 18.51 1.61
C ARG A 103 -0.89 17.91 0.53
N ILE A 104 0.06 17.08 0.96
CA ILE A 104 0.91 16.31 0.07
C ILE A 104 0.96 14.84 0.52
N LYS A 105 1.00 13.93 -0.45
CA LYS A 105 1.16 12.49 -0.22
C LYS A 105 1.98 11.85 -1.34
N PRO A 106 2.58 10.66 -1.09
CA PRO A 106 3.60 10.13 -1.98
C PRO A 106 3.05 9.49 -3.27
N PHE A 107 1.85 8.92 -3.24
CA PHE A 107 1.26 8.23 -4.39
C PHE A 107 -0.27 8.16 -4.28
N THR A 108 -0.93 7.83 -5.38
CA THR A 108 -2.38 7.64 -5.47
C THR A 108 -2.84 6.56 -4.50
N GLY A 109 -3.84 6.87 -3.67
CA GLY A 109 -4.37 5.91 -2.69
C GLY A 109 -3.56 5.76 -1.40
N SER A 110 -2.41 6.44 -1.25
CA SER A 110 -1.74 6.50 0.06
C SER A 110 -2.68 7.11 1.12
N THR A 111 -2.83 6.41 2.24
CA THR A 111 -3.47 6.91 3.47
C THR A 111 -2.47 7.62 4.39
N VAL A 112 -1.17 7.49 4.10
CA VAL A 112 -0.08 8.16 4.79
C VAL A 112 0.22 9.48 4.06
N TYR A 113 0.02 10.60 4.76
CA TYR A 113 0.41 11.92 4.27
C TYR A 113 1.92 12.10 4.42
N GLY A 114 2.57 12.76 3.46
CA GLY A 114 4.01 13.04 3.53
C GLY A 114 4.34 13.96 4.70
N SER A 115 3.47 14.93 4.99
CA SER A 115 3.54 15.79 6.16
C SER A 115 2.19 15.86 6.87
N THR A 116 2.19 16.37 8.10
CA THR A 116 0.97 16.88 8.73
C THR A 116 0.28 17.88 7.80
N VAL A 117 -1.04 17.98 7.90
CA VAL A 117 -1.86 18.89 7.08
C VAL A 117 -1.37 20.33 7.28
N MET A 118 -1.04 21.04 6.20
CA MET A 118 -0.59 22.43 6.26
C MET A 118 -1.81 23.34 6.29
N GLN A 119 -2.21 23.80 7.49
CA GLN A 119 -3.46 24.53 7.68
C GLN A 119 -3.24 26.00 8.07
N THR A 120 -4.14 26.88 7.65
CA THR A 120 -4.23 28.23 8.23
C THR A 120 -4.94 28.16 9.58
N ILE A 121 -4.26 28.57 10.66
CA ILE A 121 -4.90 28.68 11.99
C ILE A 121 -5.54 30.05 12.21
N VAL A 122 -5.08 31.06 11.48
CA VAL A 122 -5.61 32.42 11.47
C VAL A 122 -5.60 32.95 10.03
N ALA A 123 -6.67 33.65 9.66
CA ALA A 123 -6.77 34.32 8.37
C ALA A 123 -5.72 35.43 8.20
N ASN A 124 -5.22 35.61 6.97
CA ASN A 124 -4.28 36.67 6.57
C ASN A 124 -2.91 36.65 7.27
N ILE A 125 -2.53 35.54 7.89
CA ILE A 125 -1.19 35.34 8.44
C ILE A 125 -0.39 34.41 7.52
N PRO A 126 0.84 34.81 7.10
CA PRO A 126 1.77 33.93 6.41
C PRO A 126 2.15 32.72 7.26
N HIS A 127 2.12 31.53 6.66
CA HIS A 127 2.61 30.30 7.25
C HIS A 127 3.74 29.75 6.38
N ASN A 128 4.71 29.07 7.02
CA ASN A 128 5.80 28.40 6.34
C ASN A 128 6.00 27.03 6.97
N TYR A 129 6.05 26.00 6.13
CA TYR A 129 6.26 24.61 6.54
C TYR A 129 7.36 23.99 5.70
N ALA A 130 8.25 23.22 6.33
CA ALA A 130 9.16 22.33 5.65
C ALA A 130 8.85 20.89 6.07
N GLY A 131 9.01 19.95 5.14
CA GLY A 131 8.70 18.56 5.38
C GLY A 131 9.32 17.65 4.34
N VAL A 132 9.17 16.35 4.58
CA VAL A 132 9.58 15.33 3.62
C VAL A 132 8.36 14.62 3.08
N CYS A 133 8.43 14.08 1.88
CA CYS A 133 7.37 13.22 1.35
C CYS A 133 8.01 12.14 0.50
N GLY A 134 7.54 10.90 0.63
CA GLY A 134 7.88 9.88 -0.36
C GLY A 134 7.47 10.34 -1.76
N CYS A 135 8.11 9.80 -2.79
CA CYS A 135 7.69 10.01 -4.17
C CYS A 135 7.90 8.71 -4.94
N LEU A 136 7.06 8.47 -5.94
CA LEU A 136 7.20 7.36 -6.86
C LEU A 136 7.23 7.91 -8.27
N SER A 137 8.17 7.43 -9.09
CA SER A 137 8.32 7.87 -10.48
C SER A 137 8.40 9.39 -10.65
N GLN A 138 9.10 10.06 -9.73
CA GLN A 138 9.26 11.53 -9.70
C GLN A 138 7.93 12.29 -9.56
N GLU A 139 6.90 11.66 -9.01
CA GLU A 139 5.59 12.25 -8.80
C GLU A 139 5.23 12.25 -7.32
N VAL A 140 4.55 13.31 -6.90
CA VAL A 140 3.81 13.37 -5.63
C VAL A 140 2.38 13.81 -5.91
N TYR A 141 1.51 13.67 -4.93
CA TYR A 141 0.12 14.10 -5.05
C TYR A 141 -0.14 15.25 -4.10
N TYR A 142 -0.76 16.30 -4.61
CA TYR A 142 -1.18 17.44 -3.82
C TYR A 142 -2.70 17.55 -3.76
N ASN A 143 -3.16 18.30 -2.76
CA ASN A 143 -4.55 18.68 -2.61
C ASN A 143 -4.58 20.08 -1.99
N ALA A 144 -5.17 21.02 -2.73
CA ALA A 144 -5.42 22.37 -2.26
C ALA A 144 -6.94 22.54 -2.10
N ASP A 145 -7.41 22.79 -0.88
CA ASP A 145 -8.83 23.01 -0.61
C ASP A 145 -9.40 24.15 -1.46
N SER A 146 -10.73 24.13 -1.67
CA SER A 146 -11.43 24.99 -2.62
C SER A 146 -11.10 26.48 -2.45
N ALA A 147 -10.80 27.11 -3.59
CA ALA A 147 -10.12 28.39 -3.78
C ALA A 147 -10.56 29.52 -2.82
N THR A 148 -9.64 29.86 -1.90
CA THR A 148 -9.54 31.14 -1.15
C THR A 148 -8.09 31.40 -0.71
N TRP A 149 -7.12 30.85 -1.47
CA TRP A 149 -5.69 31.03 -1.21
C TRP A 149 -5.23 32.38 -1.77
N SER A 150 -4.55 33.17 -0.94
CA SER A 150 -3.94 34.43 -1.38
C SER A 150 -2.65 34.17 -2.15
N TRP A 151 -1.87 33.18 -1.67
CA TRP A 151 -0.65 32.72 -2.32
C TRP A 151 -0.26 31.34 -1.75
N ILE A 152 0.46 30.58 -2.56
CA ILE A 152 1.11 29.31 -2.23
C ILE A 152 2.44 29.33 -2.97
N ASP A 153 3.54 29.12 -2.25
CA ASP A 153 4.89 29.10 -2.80
C ASP A 153 5.55 27.77 -2.38
N PHE A 154 5.85 26.93 -3.36
CA PHE A 154 6.37 25.59 -3.13
C PHE A 154 7.79 25.46 -3.70
N LEU A 155 8.68 24.87 -2.90
CA LEU A 155 10.08 24.70 -3.25
C LEU A 155 10.60 23.32 -2.83
N ILE A 156 11.30 22.64 -3.73
CA ILE A 156 12.10 21.45 -3.45
C ILE A 156 13.48 21.88 -2.95
N LEU A 157 13.79 21.51 -1.71
CA LEU A 157 15.05 21.78 -1.00
C LEU A 157 16.09 20.66 -1.16
N GLY A 158 15.69 19.52 -1.74
CA GLY A 158 16.55 18.36 -1.91
C GLY A 158 15.75 17.07 -1.98
N TRP A 159 16.45 15.95 -2.04
CA TRP A 159 15.84 14.62 -2.13
C TRP A 159 16.73 13.55 -1.53
N TRP A 160 16.15 12.40 -1.22
CA TRP A 160 16.88 11.18 -0.97
C TRP A 160 16.70 10.21 -2.12
N ALA A 161 17.79 9.65 -2.62
CA ALA A 161 17.80 8.68 -3.71
C ALA A 161 18.56 7.41 -3.31
N THR A 162 18.25 6.29 -3.97
CA THR A 162 19.07 5.07 -3.89
C THR A 162 20.40 5.33 -4.58
N SER A 163 21.49 4.89 -3.94
CA SER A 163 22.84 4.89 -4.51
C SER A 163 22.93 4.07 -5.79
#